data_AF-A0AAD6JQ16-F1
#
_entry.id   AF-A0AAD6JQ16-F1
#
_cell.length_a   1.000
_cell.length_b   1.000
_cell.length_c   1.000
_cell.angle_alpha   90.00
_cell.angle_beta   90.00
_cell.angle_gamma   90.00
#
_symmetry.space_group_name_H-M   'P 1'
#
loop_
_entity.id
_entity.type
_entity.pdbx_description
1 polymer ?
#
loop_
_entity_poly.entity_id
_entity_poly.type
_entity_poly.pdbx_seq_one_letter_code
_entity_poly.pdbx_strand_id
1 'polypeptide(L)'
;MEGNDSLLKWKARFGSEIKSFAILSATSFQKRVQPLPSGDDFSENNGEVLTDGQLKLQIVLTISCLLAASARHYLMKQVLEEHHALENIIASDACKQGKVCMGKDEVAEIRNSIKSMVATDSSLERTRVPDLSMRLWYAPVLELPENGYIMRGATLVVLRPNGDGQIGNGRKSGLFGFDGEECERKAYSEAAREMMKMKKSYLMTMESF
;
A
#
# COMPACT_ATOMS: atom_id res chain seq x y z
N MET A 1 -4.34 -17.40 22.63
CA MET A 1 -3.65 -17.17 21.35
C MET A 1 -3.86 -15.72 21.01
N GLU A 2 -2.91 -14.87 21.41
CA GLU A 2 -2.93 -13.45 21.07
C GLU A 2 -2.68 -13.36 19.57
N GLY A 3 -3.68 -12.84 18.84
CA GLY A 3 -3.54 -12.54 17.43
C GLY A 3 -2.39 -11.55 17.30
N ASN A 4 -1.39 -11.89 16.48
CA ASN A 4 -0.46 -10.90 15.98
C ASN A 4 -1.25 -9.96 15.06
N ASP A 5 -1.97 -9.01 15.67
CA ASP A 5 -2.68 -7.95 14.96
C ASP A 5 -1.64 -7.22 14.12
N SER A 6 -1.60 -7.54 12.83
CA SER A 6 -0.53 -7.06 11.97
C SER A 6 -0.70 -5.57 11.75
N LEU A 7 0.02 -4.76 12.53
CA LEU A 7 0.04 -3.29 12.47
C LEU A 7 0.58 -2.71 11.15
N LEU A 8 0.82 -3.54 10.15
CA LEU A 8 1.33 -3.20 8.83
C LEU A 8 0.53 -3.97 7.77
N LYS A 9 0.03 -3.24 6.77
CA LYS A 9 -0.53 -3.81 5.56
C LYS A 9 -0.01 -3.05 4.35
N TRP A 10 0.37 -3.75 3.29
CA TRP A 10 0.78 -3.13 2.04
C TRP A 10 0.20 -3.87 0.83
N LYS A 11 0.01 -3.11 -0.24
CA LYS A 11 -0.48 -3.60 -1.52
C LYS A 11 0.30 -2.95 -2.65
N ALA A 12 0.72 -3.75 -3.62
CA ALA A 12 1.31 -3.26 -4.86
C ALA A 12 0.55 -3.79 -6.07
N ARG A 13 0.51 -2.98 -7.12
CA ARG A 13 0.04 -3.36 -8.45
C ARG A 13 1.16 -3.08 -9.44
N PHE A 14 1.48 -4.07 -10.26
CA PHE A 14 2.52 -3.97 -11.28
C PHE A 14 1.93 -4.31 -12.65
N GLY A 15 2.31 -3.55 -13.66
CA GLY A 15 2.35 -3.98 -15.05
C GLY A 15 3.81 -4.26 -15.42
N SER A 16 4.28 -3.75 -16.56
CA SER A 16 5.72 -3.76 -16.87
C SER A 16 6.55 -3.04 -15.78
N GLU A 17 5.96 -2.01 -15.19
CA GLU A 17 6.47 -1.18 -14.10
C GLU A 17 5.43 -1.08 -12.97
N ILE A 18 5.81 -0.46 -11.85
CA ILE A 18 4.90 -0.25 -10.73
C ILE A 18 3.76 0.70 -11.12
N LYS A 19 2.51 0.28 -10.91
CA LYS A 19 1.31 1.10 -11.20
C LYS A 19 0.78 1.80 -9.95
N SER A 20 0.86 1.11 -8.82
CA SER A 20 0.51 1.70 -7.53
C SER A 20 1.11 0.90 -6.39
N PHE A 21 1.48 1.58 -5.32
CA PHE A 21 1.83 0.96 -4.06
C PHE A 21 1.19 1.75 -2.91
N ALA A 22 0.66 1.03 -1.93
CA ALA A 22 0.09 1.61 -0.73
C ALA A 22 0.55 0.80 0.49
N ILE A 23 0.96 1.49 1.53
CA ILE A 23 1.34 0.90 2.81
C ILE A 23 0.63 1.67 3.92
N LEU A 24 -0.08 0.95 4.76
CA LEU A 24 -0.78 1.45 5.94
C LEU A 24 -0.18 0.76 7.15
N SER A 25 0.34 1.56 8.08
CA SER A 25 0.87 1.06 9.34
C SER A 25 0.28 1.81 10.54
N ALA A 26 0.38 1.22 11.72
CA ALA A 26 -0.02 1.82 12.98
C ALA A 26 0.94 1.41 14.09
N THR A 27 0.92 2.10 15.22
CA THR A 27 1.59 1.67 16.45
C THR A 27 0.68 0.82 17.33
N SER A 28 -0.63 0.93 17.14
CA SER A 28 -1.63 0.12 17.84
C SER A 28 -2.89 0.01 17.01
N PHE A 29 -3.54 -1.15 17.05
CA PHE A 29 -4.83 -1.43 16.43
C PHE A 29 -5.69 -2.16 17.45
N GLN A 30 -6.79 -1.55 17.89
CA GLN A 30 -7.61 -2.08 18.97
C GLN A 30 -9.08 -1.99 18.61
N LYS A 31 -9.83 -3.05 18.94
CA LYS A 31 -11.29 -3.03 18.85
C LYS A 31 -11.85 -2.19 20.00
N ARG A 32 -12.82 -1.33 19.73
CA ARG A 32 -13.56 -0.61 20.78
C ARG A 32 -14.39 -1.60 21.57
N VAL A 33 -14.12 -1.72 22.87
CA VAL A 33 -14.93 -2.51 23.80
C VAL A 33 -15.84 -1.56 24.59
N GLN A 34 -16.96 -1.14 23.98
CA GLN A 34 -18.04 -0.32 24.59
C GLN A 34 -17.61 1.02 25.26
N PRO A 35 -18.53 1.97 25.54
CA PRO A 35 -18.15 3.29 26.04
C PRO A 35 -17.94 3.23 27.57
N LEU A 36 -16.71 3.43 28.05
CA LEU A 36 -16.49 3.85 29.44
C LEU A 36 -17.00 5.30 29.63
N PRO A 37 -17.49 5.64 30.84
CA PRO A 37 -18.22 6.87 31.08
C PRO A 37 -17.38 8.10 30.79
N SER A 38 -18.05 9.10 30.21
CA SER A 38 -17.58 10.44 29.90
C SER A 38 -16.71 11.02 31.00
N GLY A 39 -15.40 11.11 30.76
CA GLY A 39 -14.48 11.64 31.77
C GLY A 39 -13.06 11.21 31.55
N ASP A 40 -12.51 11.50 30.37
CA ASP A 40 -11.15 12.00 30.35
C ASP A 40 -10.94 12.85 29.11
N ASP A 41 -10.22 13.92 29.35
CA ASP A 41 -9.93 15.05 28.47
C ASP A 41 -9.41 14.55 27.13
N PHE A 42 -10.28 14.50 26.10
CA PHE A 42 -9.83 14.42 24.71
C PHE A 42 -9.27 15.80 24.35
N SER A 43 -8.13 16.11 24.96
CA SER A 43 -7.34 17.28 24.67
C SER A 43 -7.21 17.37 23.17
N GLU A 44 -7.66 18.50 22.63
CA GLU A 44 -7.52 18.89 21.24
C GLU A 44 -6.19 18.37 20.69
N ASN A 45 -6.24 17.42 19.74
CA ASN A 45 -5.06 16.95 19.04
C ASN A 45 -4.62 18.02 18.02
N ASN A 46 -4.24 19.17 18.56
CA ASN A 46 -3.70 20.31 17.87
C ASN A 46 -2.23 20.01 17.56
N GLY A 47 -2.03 19.19 16.51
CA GLY A 47 -0.79 19.26 15.73
C GLY A 47 0.34 18.31 16.13
N GLU A 48 0.08 17.13 16.71
CA GLU A 48 1.13 16.11 16.80
C GLU A 48 1.67 15.78 15.38
N VAL A 49 2.93 16.14 15.16
CA VAL A 49 3.67 15.90 13.93
C VAL A 49 4.40 14.56 14.06
N LEU A 50 4.54 13.85 12.95
CA LEU A 50 5.35 12.64 12.86
C LEU A 50 6.76 12.93 13.40
N THR A 51 7.17 12.23 14.45
CA THR A 51 8.51 12.39 15.04
C THR A 51 9.59 11.87 14.07
N ASP A 52 10.84 12.32 14.23
CA ASP A 52 11.97 11.84 13.41
C ASP A 52 12.12 10.31 13.47
N GLY A 53 11.95 9.70 14.66
CA GLY A 53 11.97 8.25 14.82
C GLY A 53 10.86 7.54 14.06
N GLN A 54 9.63 8.07 14.11
CA GLN A 54 8.51 7.53 13.34
C GLN A 54 8.74 7.69 11.84
N LEU A 55 9.23 8.85 11.38
CA LEU A 55 9.55 9.08 9.97
C LEU A 55 10.60 8.09 9.46
N LYS A 56 11.69 7.88 10.21
CA LYS A 56 12.73 6.90 9.89
C LYS A 56 12.16 5.48 9.78
N LEU A 57 11.31 5.08 10.73
CA LEU A 57 10.63 3.78 10.67
C LEU A 57 9.74 3.67 9.42
N GLN A 58 8.97 4.71 9.09
CA GLN A 58 8.12 4.72 7.89
C GLN A 58 8.93 4.61 6.60
N ILE A 59 10.09 5.25 6.53
CA ILE A 59 11.02 5.12 5.40
C ILE A 59 11.50 3.67 5.28
N VAL A 60 11.98 3.08 6.38
CA VAL A 60 12.45 1.68 6.39
C VAL A 60 11.33 0.73 5.97
N LEU A 61 10.14 0.85 6.56
CA LEU A 61 8.98 0.02 6.22
C LEU A 61 8.59 0.15 4.75
N THR A 62 8.57 1.38 4.22
CA THR A 62 8.25 1.63 2.81
C THR A 62 9.27 0.96 1.89
N ILE A 63 10.57 1.14 2.14
CA ILE A 63 11.65 0.54 1.34
C ILE A 63 11.58 -0.99 1.41
N SER A 64 11.45 -1.56 2.61
CA SER A 64 11.36 -3.02 2.79
C SER A 64 10.15 -3.61 2.06
N CYS A 65 8.99 -2.96 2.13
CA CYS A 65 7.79 -3.41 1.43
C CYS A 65 7.92 -3.26 -0.09
N LEU A 66 8.57 -2.20 -0.59
CA LEU A 66 8.85 -2.05 -2.03
C LEU A 66 9.83 -3.10 -2.55
N LEU A 67 10.87 -3.45 -1.78
CA LEU A 67 11.78 -4.54 -2.12
C LEU A 67 11.03 -5.87 -2.17
N ALA A 68 10.18 -6.14 -1.17
CA ALA A 68 9.34 -7.33 -1.11
C ALA A 68 8.34 -7.39 -2.29
N ALA A 69 7.80 -6.25 -2.70
CA ALA A 69 6.91 -6.12 -3.86
C ALA A 69 7.67 -6.38 -5.18
N SER A 70 8.86 -5.81 -5.34
CA SER A 70 9.72 -5.99 -6.51
C SER A 70 10.22 -7.42 -6.67
N ALA A 71 10.56 -8.11 -5.58
CA ALA A 71 10.94 -9.52 -5.63
C ALA A 71 9.77 -10.40 -6.11
N ARG A 72 8.55 -10.14 -5.62
CA ARG A 72 7.34 -10.83 -6.10
C ARG A 72 7.05 -10.50 -7.56
N HIS A 73 7.21 -9.26 -7.98
CA HIS A 73 7.06 -8.85 -9.38
C HIS A 73 8.02 -9.64 -10.29
N TYR A 74 9.29 -9.77 -9.89
CA TYR A 74 10.27 -10.56 -10.64
C TYR A 74 9.84 -12.04 -10.79
N LEU A 75 9.42 -12.68 -9.70
CA LEU A 75 8.92 -14.07 -9.75
C LEU A 75 7.67 -14.21 -10.62
N MET A 76 6.76 -13.23 -10.56
CA MET A 76 5.56 -13.22 -11.41
C MET A 76 5.89 -13.13 -12.90
N LYS A 77 6.95 -12.41 -13.29
CA LYS A 77 7.41 -12.40 -14.70
C LYS A 77 7.79 -13.79 -15.16
N GLN A 78 8.56 -14.53 -14.36
CA GLN A 78 8.95 -15.92 -14.66
C GLN A 78 7.73 -16.84 -14.81
N VAL A 79 6.76 -16.74 -13.89
CA VAL A 79 5.49 -17.49 -13.97
C VAL A 79 4.72 -17.15 -15.25
N LEU A 80 4.72 -15.89 -15.70
CA LEU A 80 4.02 -15.48 -16.92
C LEU A 80 4.70 -15.93 -18.22
N GLU A 81 6.00 -16.17 -18.18
CA GLU A 81 6.76 -16.78 -19.29
C GLU A 81 6.38 -18.25 -19.46
N GLU A 82 6.22 -18.99 -18.36
CA GLU A 82 5.89 -20.42 -18.38
C GLU A 82 4.38 -20.67 -18.62
N HIS A 83 3.52 -19.76 -18.17
CA HIS A 83 2.06 -19.95 -18.19
C HIS A 83 1.32 -18.89 -19.01
N HIS A 84 1.17 -19.14 -20.31
CA HIS A 84 0.55 -18.19 -21.26
C HIS A 84 -0.98 -18.02 -21.09
N ALA A 85 -1.67 -18.96 -20.47
CA ALA A 85 -3.12 -18.88 -20.26
C ALA A 85 -3.53 -18.03 -19.04
N LEU A 86 -2.57 -17.66 -18.17
CA LEU A 86 -2.88 -16.82 -17.00
C LEU A 86 -3.34 -15.43 -17.46
N GLU A 87 -4.44 -14.94 -16.89
CA GLU A 87 -4.92 -13.58 -17.13
C GLU A 87 -4.80 -12.69 -15.91
N ASN A 88 -4.73 -13.26 -14.70
CA ASN A 88 -4.63 -12.49 -13.47
C ASN A 88 -3.73 -13.23 -12.48
N ILE A 89 -2.91 -12.50 -11.74
CA ILE A 89 -2.03 -13.06 -10.72
C ILE A 89 -2.17 -12.25 -9.43
N ILE A 90 -2.30 -12.97 -8.32
CA ILE A 90 -2.26 -12.40 -6.98
C ILE A 90 -1.27 -13.22 -6.16
N ALA A 91 -0.27 -12.57 -5.58
CA ALA A 91 0.59 -13.17 -4.57
C ALA A 91 0.45 -12.43 -3.24
N SER A 92 0.35 -13.19 -2.16
CA SER A 92 0.25 -12.69 -0.80
C SER A 92 1.23 -13.44 0.10
N ASP A 93 1.75 -12.80 1.15
CA ASP A 93 2.53 -13.54 2.16
C ASP A 93 1.65 -14.36 3.11
N ALA A 94 2.28 -15.32 3.79
CA ALA A 94 1.61 -16.20 4.74
C ALA A 94 0.94 -15.43 5.89
N CYS A 95 1.51 -14.29 6.28
CA CYS A 95 0.99 -13.42 7.33
C CYS A 95 -0.09 -12.45 6.83
N LYS A 96 -0.46 -12.51 5.54
CA LYS A 96 -1.41 -11.61 4.86
C LYS A 96 -1.10 -10.13 5.10
N GLN A 97 0.18 -9.77 5.21
CA GLN A 97 0.60 -8.38 5.40
C GLN A 97 0.68 -7.65 4.05
N GLY A 98 1.20 -8.35 3.06
CA GLY A 98 1.65 -7.83 1.79
C GLY A 98 1.03 -8.56 0.62
N LYS A 99 0.46 -7.78 -0.30
CA LYS A 99 -0.21 -8.31 -1.49
C LYS A 99 0.29 -7.65 -2.76
N VAL A 100 0.66 -8.45 -3.76
CA VAL A 100 0.93 -7.99 -5.12
C VAL A 100 -0.15 -8.52 -6.05
N CYS A 101 -0.70 -7.66 -6.91
CA CYS A 101 -1.72 -8.04 -7.88
C CYS A 101 -1.41 -7.54 -9.29
N MET A 102 -1.76 -8.36 -10.28
CA MET A 102 -1.75 -8.06 -11.72
C MET A 102 -3.07 -8.52 -12.29
N GLY A 103 -3.79 -7.63 -12.97
CA GLY A 103 -4.96 -7.96 -13.75
C GLY A 103 -4.60 -8.29 -15.20
N LYS A 104 -5.63 -8.55 -16.00
CA LYS A 104 -5.51 -8.86 -17.44
C LYS A 104 -4.66 -7.87 -18.23
N ASP A 105 -4.90 -6.58 -18.03
CA ASP A 105 -4.17 -5.52 -18.74
C ASP A 105 -2.70 -5.51 -18.33
N GLU A 106 -2.41 -5.63 -17.03
CA GLU A 106 -1.03 -5.68 -16.53
C GLU A 106 -0.26 -6.91 -17.01
N VAL A 107 -0.93 -8.07 -17.03
CA VAL A 107 -0.35 -9.31 -17.55
C VAL A 107 -0.01 -9.16 -19.04
N ALA A 108 -0.88 -8.52 -19.82
CA ALA A 108 -0.62 -8.24 -21.24
C ALA A 108 0.56 -7.28 -21.42
N GLU A 109 0.64 -6.21 -20.61
CA GLU A 109 1.78 -5.27 -20.62
C GLU A 109 3.11 -5.99 -20.36
N ILE A 110 3.18 -6.84 -19.33
CA ILE A 110 4.39 -7.60 -18.99
C ILE A 110 4.79 -8.53 -20.13
N ARG A 111 3.84 -9.28 -20.69
CA ARG A 111 4.13 -10.19 -21.81
C ARG A 111 4.65 -9.45 -23.04
N ASN A 112 4.08 -8.30 -23.36
CA ASN A 112 4.56 -7.46 -24.46
C ASN A 112 5.97 -6.91 -24.16
N SER A 113 6.23 -6.50 -22.92
CA SER A 113 7.55 -6.07 -22.47
C SER A 113 8.59 -7.19 -22.58
N ILE A 114 8.27 -8.43 -22.17
CA ILE A 114 9.16 -9.59 -22.30
C ILE A 114 9.47 -9.88 -23.77
N LYS A 115 8.44 -9.92 -24.64
CA LYS A 115 8.64 -10.13 -26.09
C LYS A 115 9.56 -9.07 -26.69
N SER A 116 9.41 -7.81 -26.29
CA SER A 116 10.27 -6.72 -26.73
C SER A 116 11.72 -6.90 -26.27
N MET A 117 11.96 -7.34 -25.04
CA MET A 117 13.31 -7.56 -24.50
C MET A 117 14.04 -8.72 -25.16
N VAL A 118 13.32 -9.82 -25.45
CA VAL A 118 13.87 -10.97 -26.19
C VAL A 118 14.30 -10.57 -27.60
N ALA A 119 13.57 -9.64 -28.24
CA ALA A 119 13.93 -9.12 -29.56
C ALA A 119 15.17 -8.22 -29.55
N THR A 120 15.55 -7.65 -28.39
CA THR A 120 16.67 -6.72 -28.23
C THR A 120 17.88 -7.32 -27.51
N ASP A 121 17.89 -8.63 -27.25
CA ASP A 121 18.95 -9.36 -26.53
C ASP A 121 19.31 -8.72 -25.16
N SER A 122 18.32 -8.07 -24.53
CA SER A 122 18.48 -7.41 -23.23
C SER A 122 18.09 -8.37 -22.12
N SER A 123 18.95 -8.52 -21.12
CA SER A 123 18.65 -9.33 -19.92
C SER A 123 17.36 -8.87 -19.23
N LEU A 124 16.69 -9.76 -18.47
CA LEU A 124 15.59 -9.43 -17.56
C LEU A 124 16.09 -8.44 -16.50
N GLU A 125 16.15 -7.16 -16.87
CA GLU A 125 16.64 -6.10 -16.02
C GLU A 125 15.72 -5.89 -14.82
N ARG A 126 16.30 -5.28 -13.78
CA ARG A 126 15.58 -4.82 -12.59
C ARG A 126 14.33 -4.04 -13.03
N THR A 127 13.27 -4.12 -12.23
CA THR A 127 12.04 -3.34 -12.48
C THR A 127 12.42 -1.87 -12.64
N ARG A 128 12.18 -1.29 -13.83
CA ARG A 128 12.39 0.14 -14.08
C ARG A 128 11.51 0.94 -13.12
N VAL A 129 12.09 2.01 -12.57
CA VAL A 129 11.41 2.89 -11.63
C VAL A 129 10.97 4.12 -12.44
N PRO A 130 9.66 4.28 -12.71
CA PRO A 130 9.18 5.46 -13.41
C PRO A 130 9.32 6.71 -12.54
N ASP A 131 9.00 7.87 -13.09
CA ASP A 131 8.77 9.07 -12.28
C ASP A 131 7.61 8.77 -11.31
N LEU A 132 7.80 9.00 -10.01
CA LEU A 132 6.83 8.64 -8.98
C LEU A 132 6.39 9.85 -8.15
N SER A 133 5.15 9.83 -7.70
CA SER A 133 4.62 10.68 -6.64
C SER A 133 4.33 9.83 -5.42
N MET A 134 4.88 10.26 -4.29
CA MET A 134 4.67 9.66 -2.98
C MET A 134 3.88 10.64 -2.12
N ARG A 135 2.76 10.18 -1.57
CA ARG A 135 1.95 10.94 -0.62
C ARG A 135 1.85 10.21 0.71
N LEU A 136 2.09 10.95 1.79
CA LEU A 136 2.10 10.47 3.16
C LEU A 136 1.04 11.20 3.98
N TRP A 137 0.23 10.45 4.72
CA TRP A 137 -0.71 10.94 5.72
C TRP A 137 -0.37 10.35 7.07
N TYR A 138 -0.54 11.13 8.12
CA TYR A 138 -0.32 10.72 9.49
C TYR A 138 -1.50 11.13 10.36
N ALA A 139 -1.95 10.21 11.21
CA ALA A 139 -3.00 10.43 12.18
C ALA A 139 -2.57 9.82 13.54
N PRO A 140 -2.33 10.65 14.58
CA PRO A 140 -1.93 10.15 15.89
C PRO A 140 -2.97 9.21 16.51
N VAL A 141 -4.26 9.52 16.30
CA VAL A 141 -5.39 8.66 16.62
C VAL A 141 -6.37 8.72 15.46
N LEU A 142 -6.75 7.56 14.95
CA LEU A 142 -7.71 7.38 13.87
C LEU A 142 -8.83 6.46 14.35
N GLU A 143 -10.02 7.06 14.43
CA GLU A 143 -11.25 6.38 14.80
C GLU A 143 -11.90 5.73 13.58
N LEU A 144 -12.24 4.44 13.69
CA LEU A 144 -12.85 3.65 12.62
C LEU A 144 -14.26 3.21 13.06
N PRO A 145 -15.26 4.11 12.97
CA PRO A 145 -16.61 3.86 13.48
C PRO A 145 -17.34 2.74 12.74
N GLU A 146 -17.10 2.49 11.46
CA GLU A 146 -17.82 1.46 10.70
C GLU A 146 -17.45 0.05 11.17
N ASN A 147 -16.17 -0.16 11.52
CA ASN A 147 -15.68 -1.45 11.98
C ASN A 147 -15.46 -1.50 13.51
N GLY A 148 -15.64 -0.38 14.21
CA GLY A 148 -15.50 -0.29 15.67
C GLY A 148 -14.06 -0.43 16.14
N TYR A 149 -13.08 0.10 15.41
CA TYR A 149 -11.66 0.06 15.78
C TYR A 149 -11.10 1.46 16.08
N ILE A 150 -9.95 1.49 16.75
CA ILE A 150 -9.12 2.67 16.94
C ILE A 150 -7.69 2.29 16.51
N MET A 151 -7.12 3.06 15.59
CA MET A 151 -5.72 2.99 15.20
C MET A 151 -4.96 4.15 15.84
N ARG A 152 -3.82 3.87 16.47
CA ARG A 152 -2.90 4.91 16.97
C ARG A 152 -1.64 4.96 16.12
N GLY A 153 -1.06 6.15 15.98
CA GLY A 153 0.13 6.37 15.15
C GLY A 153 -0.05 5.90 13.71
N ALA A 154 -1.26 6.05 13.15
CA ALA A 154 -1.59 5.53 11.84
C ALA A 154 -0.87 6.34 10.75
N THR A 155 -0.21 5.64 9.85
CA THR A 155 0.51 6.21 8.71
C THR A 155 0.10 5.53 7.42
N LEU A 156 -0.34 6.32 6.44
CA LEU A 156 -0.63 5.87 5.10
C LEU A 156 0.38 6.49 4.15
N VAL A 157 1.07 5.66 3.38
CA VAL A 157 1.86 6.10 2.22
C VAL A 157 1.25 5.51 0.96
N VAL A 158 1.13 6.35 -0.06
CA VAL A 158 0.71 5.95 -1.40
C VAL A 158 1.75 6.43 -2.39
N LEU A 159 2.21 5.52 -3.25
CA LEU A 159 3.18 5.74 -4.30
C LEU A 159 2.53 5.41 -5.66
N ARG A 160 2.67 6.31 -6.64
CA ARG A 160 2.10 6.16 -7.99
C ARG A 160 2.97 6.81 -9.05
N PRO A 161 2.97 6.32 -10.30
CA PRO A 161 3.59 7.00 -11.43
C PRO A 161 3.06 8.42 -11.63
N ASN A 162 3.95 9.35 -12.00
CA ASN A 162 3.60 10.70 -12.42
C ASN A 162 2.94 10.63 -13.81
N GLY A 163 1.75 11.21 -13.96
CA GLY A 163 0.98 11.20 -15.23
C GLY A 163 -0.31 10.37 -15.20
N ASP A 164 -0.48 9.49 -14.22
CA ASP A 164 -1.67 8.65 -14.09
C ASP A 164 -2.79 9.38 -13.29
N GLY A 165 -3.29 10.49 -13.86
CA GLY A 165 -4.44 11.24 -13.37
C GLY A 165 -4.29 11.91 -11.99
N GLN A 166 -4.77 13.14 -11.85
CA GLN A 166 -4.87 13.79 -10.54
C GLN A 166 -5.58 12.88 -9.52
N ILE A 167 -5.21 12.99 -8.24
CA ILE A 167 -5.87 12.34 -7.08
C ILE A 167 -7.37 12.75 -6.93
N GLY A 168 -7.90 13.53 -7.88
CA GLY A 168 -9.31 13.83 -8.06
C GLY A 168 -10.02 12.87 -9.03
N ASN A 169 -10.95 12.09 -8.48
CA ASN A 169 -12.17 11.60 -9.13
C ASN A 169 -12.16 10.44 -10.16
N GLY A 170 -11.04 9.85 -10.55
CA GLY A 170 -11.04 8.70 -11.47
C GLY A 170 -10.51 7.41 -10.82
N ARG A 171 -11.39 6.44 -10.52
CA ARG A 171 -11.04 5.04 -10.20
C ARG A 171 -10.19 4.78 -8.93
N LYS A 172 -10.61 5.34 -7.78
CA LYS A 172 -10.09 4.98 -6.43
C LYS A 172 -10.31 3.49 -6.06
N SER A 173 -11.12 2.77 -6.82
CA SER A 173 -11.61 1.41 -6.50
C SER A 173 -10.55 0.31 -6.52
N GLY A 174 -9.38 0.53 -7.14
CA GLY A 174 -8.31 -0.48 -7.21
C GLY A 174 -7.13 -0.27 -6.24
N LEU A 175 -6.99 0.92 -5.65
CA LEU A 175 -5.81 1.26 -4.85
C LEU A 175 -5.79 0.51 -3.51
N PHE A 176 -6.96 0.37 -2.90
CA PHE A 176 -7.12 -0.27 -1.61
C PHE A 176 -7.78 -1.63 -1.76
N GLY A 177 -7.45 -2.55 -0.87
CA GLY A 177 -7.78 -3.96 -0.97
C GLY A 177 -6.67 -4.78 -0.31
N PHE A 178 -6.35 -4.40 0.92
CA PHE A 178 -5.36 -5.08 1.74
C PHE A 178 -5.79 -6.53 1.98
N ASP A 179 -4.81 -7.38 2.26
CA ASP A 179 -5.08 -8.76 2.63
C ASP A 179 -5.34 -8.89 4.13
N GLY A 180 -5.94 -10.01 4.53
CA GLY A 180 -6.30 -10.28 5.92
C GLY A 180 -7.67 -10.92 6.06
N GLU A 181 -8.03 -11.18 7.31
CA GLU A 181 -9.38 -11.61 7.67
C GLU A 181 -10.40 -10.54 7.32
N GLU A 182 -11.68 -10.92 7.19
CA GLU A 182 -12.71 -10.01 6.70
C GLU A 182 -12.84 -8.75 7.58
N CYS A 183 -12.80 -8.91 8.91
CA CYS A 183 -12.86 -7.81 9.86
C CYS A 183 -11.66 -6.88 9.75
N GLU A 184 -10.44 -7.41 9.74
CA GLU A 184 -9.21 -6.62 9.54
C GLU A 184 -9.24 -5.88 8.20
N ARG A 185 -9.53 -6.61 7.12
CA ARG A 185 -9.53 -6.05 5.76
C ARG A 185 -10.48 -4.86 5.65
N LYS A 186 -11.67 -4.94 6.26
CA LYS A 186 -12.63 -3.83 6.29
C LYS A 186 -12.09 -2.65 7.09
N ALA A 187 -11.50 -2.88 8.26
CA ALA A 187 -10.91 -1.83 9.08
C ALA A 187 -9.74 -1.11 8.39
N TYR A 188 -8.79 -1.83 7.78
CA TYR A 188 -7.69 -1.22 7.02
C TYR A 188 -8.19 -0.46 5.78
N SER A 189 -9.28 -0.92 5.17
CA SER A 189 -9.89 -0.23 4.02
C SER A 189 -10.60 1.06 4.45
N GLU A 190 -11.32 1.03 5.57
CA GLU A 190 -11.91 2.23 6.21
C GLU A 190 -10.80 3.23 6.57
N ALA A 191 -9.74 2.77 7.23
CA ALA A 191 -8.63 3.61 7.65
C ALA A 191 -7.98 4.34 6.48
N ALA A 192 -7.64 3.63 5.40
CA ALA A 192 -7.07 4.26 4.22
C ALA A 192 -8.02 5.29 3.58
N ARG A 193 -9.33 5.01 3.58
CA ARG A 193 -10.35 5.93 3.05
C ARG A 193 -10.46 7.20 3.91
N GLU A 194 -10.49 7.07 5.24
CA GLU A 194 -10.57 8.23 6.14
C GLU A 194 -9.28 9.06 6.11
N MET A 195 -8.11 8.42 6.09
CA MET A 195 -6.82 9.13 5.98
C MET A 195 -6.71 9.92 4.67
N MET A 196 -7.20 9.39 3.55
CA MET A 196 -7.21 10.12 2.28
C MET A 196 -8.11 11.35 2.24
N LYS A 197 -9.10 11.45 3.14
CA LYS A 197 -9.95 12.65 3.28
C LYS A 197 -9.26 13.75 4.08
N MET A 198 -8.17 13.45 4.79
CA MET A 198 -7.45 14.43 5.60
C MET A 198 -6.80 15.50 4.71
N LYS A 199 -6.90 16.76 5.14
CA LYS A 199 -6.31 17.91 4.44
C LYS A 199 -4.78 17.91 4.50
N LYS A 200 -4.21 17.47 5.63
CA LYS A 200 -2.76 17.45 5.86
C LYS A 200 -2.16 16.17 5.25
N SER A 201 -1.32 16.35 4.24
CA SER A 201 -0.52 15.27 3.65
C SER A 201 0.81 15.82 3.17
N TYR A 202 1.86 15.01 3.24
CA TYR A 202 3.17 15.34 2.68
C TYR A 202 3.25 14.74 1.27
N LEU A 203 3.65 15.55 0.29
CA LEU A 203 3.84 15.12 -1.09
C LEU A 203 5.32 15.21 -1.43
N MET A 204 5.84 14.15 -2.04
CA MET A 204 7.19 14.07 -2.57
C MET A 204 7.12 13.56 -4.01
N THR A 205 7.86 14.19 -4.90
CA THR A 205 8.04 13.72 -6.28
C THR A 205 9.44 13.16 -6.42
N MET A 206 9.54 12.00 -7.06
CA MET A 206 10.78 11.34 -7.41
C MET A 206 10.86 11.31 -8.94
N GLU A 207 11.94 11.85 -9.48
CA GLU A 207 12.26 11.72 -10.89
C GLU A 207 12.95 10.36 -11.12
N SER A 208 12.72 9.79 -12.29
CA SER A 208 13.31 8.52 -12.73
C SER A 208 14.84 8.62 -12.78
N PHE A 209 15.51 7.50 -12.53
CA PHE A 209 16.96 7.34 -12.55
C PHE A 209 17.37 6.27 -13.57
#